data_AF-A0A9W7GAI1-F1
#
_entry.id   AF-A0A9W7GAI1-F1
#
_cell.length_a   1.000
_cell.length_b   1.000
_cell.length_c   1.000
_cell.angle_alpha   90.00
_cell.angle_beta   90.00
_cell.angle_gamma   90.00
#
_symmetry.space_group_name_H-M   'P 1'
#
loop_
_entity.id
_entity.type
_entity.pdbx_description
1 polymer ?
#
loop_
_entity_poly.entity_id
_entity_poly.type
_entity_poly.pdbx_seq_one_letter_code
_entity_poly.pdbx_strand_id
1 'polypeptide(L)'
;MDTRIPKTPSLTILNEKEVIRRAGRSAILDFLKSAKVYDVIRSSGKVVVFDIRISVQLAFYALVEHDMQAAPLWDATNREFVGLLTVTDFISILQHYSMTNTPITALSSRSIAEVMADKEGVKLKHGDCFDGADANANLLQCCRLLNGKGKDFLPVILPGDARILAIITYTSILEYLVTNFREQRRLFDDSIYDLNIGTYENILTVELSTPLSEVLLAMDRRNLSAVPVVDQSGAVVSLYSRSDITFLATAADADQAVSNMSLPLRDILSQQRTDISTPDLLFTCSRDGTLQSIFEFFASAKFNRLVCVDEDGRCNGIISARDLVKYFCDE
;
A
#
# COMPACT_ATOMS: atom_id res chain seq x y z
N MET A 1 34.65 -34.44 -13.76
CA MET A 1 34.09 -34.04 -12.46
C MET A 1 34.70 -32.70 -12.10
N ASP A 2 33.99 -31.62 -12.45
CA ASP A 2 34.46 -30.25 -12.29
C ASP A 2 33.77 -29.68 -11.04
N THR A 3 34.34 -29.95 -9.87
CA THR A 3 33.81 -29.46 -8.59
C THR A 3 34.21 -28.00 -8.43
N ARG A 4 33.37 -27.10 -8.94
CA ARG A 4 33.42 -25.66 -8.63
C ARG A 4 33.14 -25.47 -7.14
N ILE A 5 34.21 -25.27 -6.37
CA ILE A 5 34.14 -24.79 -4.99
C ILE A 5 33.56 -23.37 -5.05
N PRO A 6 32.49 -23.04 -4.30
CA PRO A 6 32.00 -21.67 -4.23
C PRO A 6 33.08 -20.80 -3.57
N LYS A 7 33.64 -19.85 -4.32
CA LYS A 7 34.61 -18.89 -3.77
C LYS A 7 33.89 -17.98 -2.78
N THR A 8 34.20 -18.12 -1.50
CA THR A 8 33.79 -17.17 -0.47
C THR A 8 34.40 -15.81 -0.82
N PRO A 9 33.61 -14.72 -0.89
CA PRO A 9 34.13 -13.40 -1.26
C PRO A 9 35.19 -12.93 -0.26
N SER A 10 36.26 -12.31 -0.74
CA SER A 10 37.32 -11.79 0.13
C SER A 10 36.81 -10.65 1.03
N LEU A 11 37.34 -10.56 2.26
CA LEU A 11 36.98 -9.52 3.24
C LEU A 11 37.09 -8.09 2.70
N THR A 12 38.04 -7.83 1.79
CA THR A 12 38.24 -6.53 1.14
C THR A 12 37.06 -6.15 0.23
N ILE A 13 36.53 -7.11 -0.54
CA ILE A 13 35.40 -6.90 -1.45
C ILE A 13 34.10 -6.66 -0.67
N LEU A 14 33.92 -7.36 0.46
CA LEU A 14 32.78 -7.14 1.36
C LEU A 14 32.78 -5.71 1.92
N ASN A 15 33.96 -5.20 2.26
CA ASN A 15 34.10 -3.83 2.76
C ASN A 15 33.82 -2.77 1.67
N GLU A 16 34.25 -3.02 0.44
CA GLU A 16 33.96 -2.14 -0.70
C GLU A 16 32.46 -2.06 -1.01
N LYS A 17 31.76 -3.21 -1.05
CA LYS A 17 30.30 -3.25 -1.25
C LYS A 17 29.57 -2.46 -0.17
N GLU A 18 29.97 -2.63 1.10
CA GLU A 18 29.35 -1.92 2.22
C GLU A 18 29.57 -0.40 2.14
N VAL A 19 30.75 0.05 1.71
CA VAL A 19 31.02 1.48 1.47
C VAL A 19 30.11 2.02 0.36
N ILE A 20 29.92 1.28 -0.73
CA ILE A 20 29.02 1.67 -1.83
C ILE A 20 27.57 1.75 -1.35
N ARG A 21 27.09 0.76 -0.59
CA ARG A 21 25.74 0.74 0.00
C ARG A 21 25.50 1.96 0.87
N ARG A 22 26.45 2.29 1.75
CA ARG A 22 26.36 3.48 2.62
C ARG A 22 26.36 4.77 1.83
N ALA A 23 27.20 4.87 0.80
CA ALA A 23 27.24 6.04 -0.08
C ALA A 23 25.90 6.22 -0.82
N GLY A 24 25.30 5.13 -1.33
CA GLY A 24 23.99 5.14 -1.98
C GLY A 24 22.87 5.59 -1.03
N ARG A 25 22.82 5.01 0.18
CA ARG A 25 21.86 5.43 1.22
C ARG A 25 22.02 6.90 1.60
N SER A 26 23.25 7.36 1.82
CA SER A 26 23.53 8.76 2.15
C SER A 26 23.07 9.70 1.04
N ALA A 27 23.34 9.38 -0.22
CA ALA A 27 22.93 10.21 -1.35
C ALA A 27 21.40 10.36 -1.42
N ILE A 28 20.65 9.27 -1.21
CA ILE A 28 19.18 9.32 -1.14
C ILE A 28 18.71 10.11 0.08
N LEU A 29 19.30 9.91 1.26
CA LEU A 29 18.95 10.67 2.47
C LEU A 29 19.15 12.16 2.30
N ASP A 30 20.26 12.58 1.69
CA ASP A 30 20.56 13.98 1.43
C ASP A 30 19.58 14.58 0.42
N PHE A 31 19.22 13.83 -0.62
CA PHE A 31 18.16 14.21 -1.54
C PHE A 31 16.81 14.40 -0.84
N LEU A 32 16.39 13.43 -0.01
CA LEU A 32 15.12 13.49 0.74
C LEU A 32 15.08 14.65 1.76
N LYS A 33 16.23 15.06 2.31
CA LYS A 33 16.32 16.25 3.17
C LYS A 33 16.22 17.56 2.39
N SER A 34 16.66 17.57 1.14
CA SER A 34 16.66 18.77 0.28
C SER A 34 15.30 19.05 -0.37
N ALA A 35 14.53 18.00 -0.68
CA ALA A 35 13.23 18.09 -1.32
C ALA A 35 12.10 18.38 -0.32
N LYS A 36 11.11 19.18 -0.72
CA LYS A 36 9.92 19.45 0.09
C LYS A 36 8.79 18.49 -0.22
N VAL A 37 7.91 18.28 0.75
CA VAL A 37 6.69 17.48 0.55
C VAL A 37 5.81 18.08 -0.55
N TYR A 38 5.73 19.41 -0.63
CA TYR A 38 4.99 20.10 -1.69
C TYR A 38 5.44 19.72 -3.11
N ASP A 39 6.73 19.44 -3.31
CA ASP A 39 7.29 19.14 -4.64
C ASP A 39 6.83 17.78 -5.18
N VAL A 40 6.35 16.89 -4.30
CA VAL A 40 5.78 15.58 -4.66
C VAL A 40 4.34 15.70 -5.15
N ILE A 41 3.65 16.79 -4.79
CA ILE A 41 2.25 17.00 -5.15
C ILE A 41 2.15 17.28 -6.65
N ARG A 42 1.22 16.60 -7.32
CA ARG A 42 0.93 16.86 -8.74
C ARG A 42 0.38 18.26 -8.93
N SER A 43 0.72 18.91 -10.05
CA SER A 43 0.25 20.27 -10.38
C SER A 43 -1.28 20.40 -10.42
N SER A 44 -1.99 19.29 -10.66
CA SER A 44 -3.44 19.20 -10.56
C SER A 44 -3.82 17.88 -9.89
N GLY A 45 -4.78 17.95 -8.98
CA GLY A 45 -5.25 16.81 -8.21
C GLY A 45 -6.62 17.09 -7.62
N LYS A 46 -7.24 16.06 -7.08
CA LYS A 46 -8.51 16.14 -6.34
C LYS A 46 -8.30 15.55 -4.95
N VAL A 47 -8.96 16.13 -3.96
CA VAL A 47 -9.06 15.58 -2.61
C VAL A 47 -10.53 15.51 -2.27
N VAL A 48 -11.02 14.31 -1.97
CA VAL A 48 -12.36 14.09 -1.43
C VAL A 48 -12.24 14.05 0.08
N VAL A 49 -13.10 14.80 0.76
CA VAL A 49 -13.20 14.87 2.22
C VAL A 49 -14.62 14.47 2.60
N PHE A 50 -14.75 13.64 3.62
CA PHE A 50 -16.06 13.23 4.13
C PHE A 50 -16.35 13.87 5.47
N ASP A 51 -17.56 14.38 5.61
CA ASP A 51 -18.11 14.73 6.91
C ASP A 51 -18.44 13.44 7.68
N ILE A 52 -18.10 13.35 8.97
CA ILE A 52 -18.34 12.14 9.79
C ILE A 52 -19.82 11.72 9.89
N ARG A 53 -20.76 12.60 9.52
CA ARG A 53 -22.20 12.29 9.48
C ARG A 53 -22.62 11.49 8.24
N ILE A 54 -21.75 11.36 7.24
CA ILE A 54 -22.02 10.54 6.05
C ILE A 54 -22.24 9.07 6.48
N SER A 55 -23.13 8.35 5.78
CA SER A 55 -23.26 6.91 6.00
C SER A 55 -22.05 6.16 5.45
N VAL A 56 -21.69 5.05 6.10
CA VAL A 56 -20.55 4.20 5.69
C VAL A 56 -20.70 3.76 4.23
N GLN A 57 -21.91 3.35 3.85
CA GLN A 57 -22.21 2.90 2.49
C GLN A 57 -21.97 4.01 1.46
N LEU A 58 -22.45 5.23 1.72
CA LEU A 58 -22.27 6.35 0.79
C LEU A 58 -20.80 6.78 0.69
N ALA A 59 -20.07 6.79 1.81
CA ALA A 59 -18.64 7.07 1.81
C ALA A 59 -17.85 6.06 0.95
N PHE A 60 -18.20 4.78 1.04
CA PHE A 60 -17.56 3.74 0.23
C PHE A 60 -17.90 3.88 -1.27
N TYR A 61 -19.17 4.12 -1.62
CA TYR A 61 -19.54 4.40 -3.00
C TYR A 61 -18.78 5.60 -3.56
N ALA A 62 -18.66 6.69 -2.78
CA ALA A 62 -17.93 7.89 -3.18
C ALA A 62 -16.43 7.64 -3.36
N LEU A 63 -15.80 6.79 -2.53
CA LEU A 63 -14.40 6.38 -2.72
C LEU A 63 -14.21 5.66 -4.07
N VAL A 64 -15.08 4.72 -4.39
CA VAL A 64 -14.98 3.95 -5.64
C VAL A 64 -15.36 4.79 -6.86
N GLU A 65 -16.41 5.59 -6.79
CA GLU A 65 -16.84 6.48 -7.87
C GLU A 65 -15.75 7.52 -8.21
N HIS A 66 -15.07 8.02 -7.19
CA HIS A 66 -13.96 8.96 -7.37
C HIS A 66 -12.60 8.29 -7.51
N ASP A 67 -12.50 6.96 -7.60
CA ASP A 67 -11.22 6.24 -7.73
C ASP A 67 -10.19 6.70 -6.67
N MET A 68 -10.63 6.73 -5.40
CA MET A 68 -9.82 7.11 -4.25
C MET A 68 -9.77 5.96 -3.26
N GLN A 69 -8.58 5.67 -2.72
CA GLN A 69 -8.39 4.59 -1.75
C GLN A 69 -8.48 5.08 -0.29
N ALA A 70 -8.44 6.40 -0.08
CA ALA A 70 -8.54 7.03 1.21
C ALA A 70 -9.16 8.43 1.10
N ALA A 71 -9.88 8.84 2.13
CA ALA A 71 -10.44 10.18 2.28
C ALA A 71 -10.29 10.69 3.72
N PRO A 72 -9.91 11.96 3.94
CA PRO A 72 -9.90 12.58 5.26
C PRO A 72 -11.31 12.71 5.82
N LEU A 73 -11.42 12.54 7.13
CA LEU A 73 -12.65 12.68 7.89
C LEU A 73 -12.69 14.03 8.59
N TRP A 74 -13.73 14.81 8.32
CA TRP A 74 -13.96 16.14 8.87
C TRP A 74 -15.10 16.13 9.89
N ASP A 75 -14.81 16.61 11.10
CA ASP A 75 -15.83 16.89 12.10
C ASP A 75 -16.25 18.36 12.02
N ALA A 76 -17.42 18.62 11.45
CA ALA A 76 -17.96 19.97 11.33
C ALA A 76 -18.29 20.63 12.69
N THR A 77 -18.48 19.85 13.75
CA THR A 77 -18.80 20.35 15.09
C THR A 77 -17.56 20.93 15.76
N ASN A 78 -16.47 20.17 15.77
CA ASN A 78 -15.19 20.56 16.35
C ASN A 78 -14.30 21.34 15.37
N ARG A 79 -14.67 21.37 14.08
CA ARG A 79 -13.94 22.02 12.98
C ARG A 79 -12.51 21.51 12.84
N GLU A 80 -12.36 20.20 12.88
CA GLU A 80 -11.07 19.54 12.77
C GLU A 80 -11.15 18.27 11.92
N PHE A 81 -9.99 17.85 11.43
CA PHE A 81 -9.84 16.53 10.83
C PHE A 81 -9.59 15.51 11.93
N VAL A 82 -10.39 14.45 11.94
CA VAL A 82 -10.37 13.43 13.01
C VAL A 82 -9.69 12.13 12.58
N GLY A 83 -9.46 11.93 11.28
CA GLY A 83 -8.83 10.71 10.79
C GLY A 83 -8.89 10.55 9.28
N LEU A 84 -8.63 9.31 8.84
CA LEU A 84 -8.78 8.87 7.46
C LEU A 84 -9.72 7.68 7.40
N LEU A 85 -10.62 7.67 6.42
CA LEU A 85 -11.36 6.49 6.01
C LEU A 85 -10.65 5.88 4.80
N THR A 86 -10.27 4.62 4.91
CA THR A 86 -9.62 3.86 3.85
C THR A 86 -10.47 2.66 3.44
N VAL A 87 -10.13 2.07 2.30
CA VAL A 87 -10.70 0.79 1.86
C VAL A 87 -10.46 -0.34 2.89
N THR A 88 -9.37 -0.27 3.68
CA THR A 88 -9.11 -1.23 4.75
C THR A 88 -10.15 -1.13 5.87
N ASP A 89 -10.55 0.09 6.22
CA ASP A 89 -11.58 0.30 7.24
C ASP A 89 -12.91 -0.29 6.79
N PHE A 90 -13.26 -0.14 5.51
CA PHE A 90 -14.45 -0.76 4.94
C PHE A 90 -14.40 -2.30 5.01
N ILE A 91 -13.24 -2.91 4.68
CA ILE A 91 -13.03 -4.35 4.85
C ILE A 91 -13.28 -4.78 6.30
N SER A 92 -12.68 -4.09 7.26
CA SER A 92 -12.83 -4.40 8.69
C SER A 92 -14.27 -4.25 9.15
N ILE A 93 -14.98 -3.22 8.66
CA ILE A 93 -16.41 -3.05 8.94
C ILE A 93 -17.21 -4.23 8.39
N LEU A 94 -17.06 -4.58 7.10
CA LEU A 94 -17.80 -5.69 6.52
C LEU A 94 -17.53 -7.03 7.21
N GLN A 95 -16.26 -7.31 7.54
CA GLN A 95 -15.88 -8.53 8.25
C GLN A 95 -16.53 -8.60 9.64
N HIS A 96 -16.51 -7.51 10.39
CA HIS A 96 -17.14 -7.48 11.72
C HIS A 96 -18.64 -7.74 11.65
N TYR A 97 -19.35 -7.14 10.69
CA TYR A 97 -20.78 -7.37 10.52
C TYR A 97 -21.08 -8.81 10.09
N SER A 98 -20.25 -9.37 9.21
CA SER A 98 -20.37 -10.78 8.81
C SER A 98 -20.13 -11.75 9.97
N MET A 99 -19.28 -11.40 10.94
CA MET A 99 -19.00 -12.27 12.10
C MET A 99 -20.05 -12.12 13.21
N THR A 100 -20.61 -10.93 13.41
CA THR A 100 -21.57 -10.66 14.49
C THR A 100 -23.02 -11.01 14.13
N ASN A 101 -23.30 -11.40 12.88
CA ASN A 101 -24.67 -11.63 12.37
C ASN A 101 -25.60 -10.43 12.61
N THR A 102 -25.04 -9.23 12.73
CA THR A 102 -25.82 -7.99 12.86
C THR A 102 -26.57 -7.76 11.56
N PRO A 103 -27.87 -7.42 11.58
CA PRO A 103 -28.63 -7.14 10.37
C PRO A 103 -27.94 -6.03 9.58
N ILE A 104 -27.64 -6.34 8.33
CA ILE A 104 -26.81 -5.52 7.44
C ILE A 104 -27.49 -4.19 7.06
N THR A 105 -28.81 -4.10 7.22
CA THR A 105 -29.59 -2.84 7.16
C THR A 105 -29.11 -1.80 8.18
N ALA A 106 -28.42 -2.20 9.23
CA ALA A 106 -27.76 -1.27 10.15
C ALA A 106 -26.53 -0.61 9.51
N LEU A 107 -25.86 -1.22 8.54
CA LEU A 107 -24.65 -0.67 7.91
C LEU A 107 -24.96 0.40 6.86
N SER A 108 -26.10 0.29 6.16
CA SER A 108 -26.54 1.28 5.18
C SER A 108 -26.94 2.62 5.80
N SER A 109 -27.43 2.58 7.04
CA SER A 109 -27.94 3.75 7.77
C SER A 109 -26.94 4.35 8.76
N ARG A 110 -25.94 3.58 9.20
CA ARG A 110 -24.98 4.02 10.22
C ARG A 110 -23.97 5.01 9.65
N SER A 111 -23.77 6.10 10.38
CA SER A 111 -22.78 7.13 10.07
C SER A 111 -21.38 6.73 10.50
N ILE A 112 -20.37 7.35 9.90
CA ILE A 112 -18.96 7.15 10.32
C ILE A 112 -18.78 7.54 11.80
N ALA A 113 -19.42 8.63 12.24
CA ALA A 113 -19.38 9.07 13.64
C ALA A 113 -19.88 7.98 14.60
N GLU A 114 -20.96 7.28 14.26
CA GLU A 114 -21.50 6.18 15.08
C GLU A 114 -20.60 4.94 15.06
N VAL A 115 -19.86 4.69 13.98
CA VAL A 115 -18.83 3.63 13.95
C VAL A 115 -17.67 4.01 14.86
N MET A 116 -17.19 5.26 14.79
CA MET A 116 -16.10 5.75 15.64
C MET A 116 -16.46 5.80 17.13
N ALA A 117 -17.71 6.09 17.47
CA ALA A 117 -18.17 6.18 18.86
C ALA A 117 -18.38 4.82 19.54
N ASP A 118 -18.46 3.74 18.77
CA ASP A 118 -18.75 2.40 19.28
C ASP A 118 -17.49 1.72 19.79
N LYS A 119 -17.37 1.69 21.13
CA LYS A 119 -16.19 1.16 21.82
C LYS A 119 -16.04 -0.36 21.69
N GLU A 120 -17.15 -1.07 21.50
CA GLU A 120 -17.19 -2.52 21.32
C GLU A 120 -17.18 -2.91 19.83
N GLY A 121 -17.24 -1.92 18.94
CA GLY A 121 -17.29 -2.07 17.51
C GLY A 121 -15.92 -2.01 16.81
N VAL A 122 -15.98 -1.70 15.52
CA VAL A 122 -14.80 -1.67 14.64
C VAL A 122 -14.00 -0.41 14.88
N LYS A 123 -12.74 -0.57 15.27
CA LYS A 123 -11.81 0.55 15.34
C LYS A 123 -11.26 0.85 13.96
N LEU A 124 -11.52 2.06 13.47
CA LEU A 124 -10.92 2.53 12.23
C LEU A 124 -9.39 2.62 12.41
N LYS A 125 -8.63 2.06 11.46
CA LYS A 125 -7.16 1.99 11.48
C LYS A 125 -6.52 3.38 11.67
N HIS A 126 -7.19 4.41 11.15
CA HIS A 126 -6.72 5.80 11.19
C HIS A 126 -7.77 6.75 11.81
N GLY A 127 -8.63 6.25 12.70
CA GLY A 127 -9.70 7.05 13.35
C GLY A 127 -9.32 7.75 14.66
N ASP A 128 -8.21 7.37 15.28
CA ASP A 128 -7.83 7.87 16.62
C ASP A 128 -6.91 9.12 16.58
N CYS A 129 -6.38 9.47 15.40
CA CYS A 129 -5.49 10.62 15.23
C CYS A 129 -5.35 11.00 13.76
N PHE A 130 -5.55 12.28 13.44
CA PHE A 130 -5.24 12.83 12.13
C PHE A 130 -3.78 13.29 12.07
N ASP A 131 -2.91 12.41 11.59
CA ASP A 131 -1.51 12.72 11.34
C ASP A 131 -1.33 13.08 9.86
N GLY A 132 -0.90 14.32 9.58
CA GLY A 132 -0.53 14.76 8.23
C GLY A 132 0.86 15.37 8.15
N ALA A 133 1.40 15.44 6.94
CA ALA A 133 2.66 16.11 6.65
C ALA A 133 2.43 17.59 6.36
N ASP A 134 3.26 18.47 6.95
CA ASP A 134 3.34 19.86 6.52
C ASP A 134 3.91 19.92 5.09
N ALA A 135 3.24 20.65 4.19
CA ALA A 135 3.69 20.87 2.82
C ALA A 135 5.13 21.45 2.73
N ASN A 136 5.55 22.22 3.74
CA ASN A 136 6.89 22.83 3.80
C ASN A 136 7.94 21.93 4.47
N ALA A 137 7.53 20.81 5.07
CA ALA A 137 8.47 19.84 5.63
C ALA A 137 9.33 19.22 4.52
N ASN A 138 10.46 18.63 4.91
CA ASN A 138 11.26 17.85 3.98
C ASN A 138 10.68 16.44 3.78
N LEU A 139 11.05 15.82 2.66
CA LEU A 139 10.52 14.52 2.28
C LEU A 139 10.96 13.40 3.23
N LEU A 140 12.13 13.51 3.86
CA LEU A 140 12.59 12.55 4.88
C LEU A 140 11.67 12.51 6.11
N GLN A 141 11.22 13.68 6.60
CA GLN A 141 10.24 13.76 7.69
C GLN A 141 8.91 13.11 7.29
N CYS A 142 8.46 13.35 6.06
CA CYS A 142 7.28 12.69 5.50
C CYS A 142 7.44 11.17 5.45
N CYS A 143 8.56 10.64 4.94
CA CYS A 143 8.81 9.19 4.91
C CYS A 143 8.78 8.59 6.32
N ARG A 144 9.34 9.28 7.32
CA ARG A 144 9.30 8.84 8.73
C ARG A 144 7.88 8.83 9.29
N LEU A 145 7.06 9.84 8.98
CA LEU A 145 5.64 9.90 9.37
C LEU A 145 4.84 8.75 8.73
N LEU A 146 5.11 8.43 7.47
CA LEU A 146 4.43 7.37 6.72
C LEU A 146 4.88 5.97 7.20
N ASN A 147 6.17 5.78 7.52
CA ASN A 147 6.68 4.55 8.13
C ASN A 147 6.10 4.31 9.53
N GLY A 148 5.73 5.38 10.24
CA GLY A 148 5.07 5.33 11.54
C GLY A 148 3.68 4.70 11.49
N LYS A 149 3.33 3.89 12.50
CA LYS A 149 2.00 3.26 12.71
C LYS A 149 1.41 2.50 11.49
N GLY A 150 2.24 2.06 10.53
CA GLY A 150 1.78 1.24 9.40
C GLY A 150 0.78 1.96 8.48
N LYS A 151 1.01 3.25 8.25
CA LYS A 151 0.20 4.08 7.35
C LYS A 151 0.55 3.82 5.90
N ASP A 152 -0.48 3.78 5.08
CA ASP A 152 -0.37 3.65 3.62
C ASP A 152 -0.60 5.00 2.91
N PHE A 153 -1.28 5.93 3.62
CA PHE A 153 -1.69 7.24 3.12
C PHE A 153 -1.29 8.33 4.12
N LEU A 154 -0.79 9.46 3.63
CA LEU A 154 -0.45 10.62 4.43
C LEU A 154 -1.04 11.89 3.80
N PRO A 155 -1.98 12.57 4.47
CA PRO A 155 -2.50 13.85 4.03
C PRO A 155 -1.40 14.91 4.10
N VAL A 156 -1.30 15.74 3.06
CA VAL A 156 -0.42 16.90 3.06
C VAL A 156 -1.24 18.14 3.38
N ILE A 157 -0.85 18.83 4.44
CA ILE A 157 -1.58 19.93 5.05
C ILE A 157 -0.81 21.23 4.85
N LEU A 158 -1.52 22.30 4.54
CA LEU A 158 -0.99 23.65 4.62
C LEU A 158 -1.18 24.18 6.05
N PRO A 159 -0.10 24.50 6.81
CA PRO A 159 -0.20 24.85 8.23
C PRO A 159 -1.06 26.08 8.54
N GLY A 160 -1.20 27.00 7.59
CA GLY A 160 -1.87 28.28 7.84
C GLY A 160 -3.37 28.17 8.11
N ASP A 161 -4.05 27.24 7.46
CA ASP A 161 -5.52 27.09 7.52
C ASP A 161 -5.99 25.63 7.54
N ALA A 162 -5.08 24.69 7.79
CA ALA A 162 -5.32 23.26 7.81
C ALA A 162 -5.93 22.70 6.51
N ARG A 163 -5.80 23.40 5.37
CA ARG A 163 -6.24 22.87 4.08
C ARG A 163 -5.42 21.65 3.68
N ILE A 164 -6.12 20.63 3.21
CA ILE A 164 -5.51 19.43 2.65
C ILE A 164 -5.25 19.69 1.17
N LEU A 165 -3.97 19.59 0.78
CA LEU A 165 -3.53 19.80 -0.60
C LEU A 165 -3.58 18.51 -1.41
N ALA A 166 -3.21 17.39 -0.79
CA ALA A 166 -3.13 16.08 -1.42
C ALA A 166 -3.11 14.97 -0.36
N ILE A 167 -3.24 13.73 -0.81
CA ILE A 167 -2.89 12.53 -0.05
C ILE A 167 -1.73 11.87 -0.80
N ILE A 168 -0.60 11.68 -0.11
CA ILE A 168 0.58 11.04 -0.69
C ILE A 168 0.77 9.64 -0.12
N THR A 169 1.42 8.80 -0.93
CA THR A 169 1.70 7.39 -0.66
C THR A 169 3.18 7.09 -0.91
N TYR A 170 3.62 5.87 -0.57
CA TYR A 170 4.97 5.41 -0.92
C TYR A 170 5.25 5.48 -2.43
N THR A 171 4.25 5.20 -3.27
CA THR A 171 4.40 5.28 -4.72
C THR A 171 4.58 6.71 -5.22
N SER A 172 3.93 7.69 -4.57
CA SER A 172 4.14 9.11 -4.89
C SER A 172 5.58 9.54 -4.59
N ILE A 173 6.12 9.10 -3.45
CA ILE A 173 7.50 9.38 -3.02
C ILE A 173 8.50 8.73 -3.97
N LEU A 174 8.29 7.46 -4.35
CA LEU A 174 9.16 6.76 -5.29
C LEU A 174 9.09 7.37 -6.70
N GLU A 175 7.92 7.73 -7.21
CA GLU A 175 7.76 8.41 -8.50
C GLU A 175 8.59 9.71 -8.52
N TYR A 176 8.49 10.52 -7.46
CA TYR A 176 9.28 11.73 -7.33
C TYR A 176 10.79 11.45 -7.23
N LEU A 177 11.19 10.47 -6.43
CA LEU A 177 12.59 10.09 -6.25
C LEU A 177 13.20 9.67 -7.59
N VAL A 178 12.59 8.74 -8.31
CA VAL A 178 13.16 8.22 -9.57
C VAL A 178 13.18 9.28 -10.67
N THR A 179 12.19 10.19 -10.68
CA THR A 179 12.12 11.25 -11.68
C THR A 179 13.20 12.32 -11.47
N ASN A 180 13.51 12.66 -10.22
CA ASN A 180 14.32 13.84 -9.88
C ASN A 180 15.72 13.50 -9.34
N PHE A 181 15.91 12.31 -8.77
CA PHE A 181 17.21 11.87 -8.29
C PHE A 181 18.06 11.35 -9.44
N ARG A 182 19.16 12.05 -9.73
CA ARG A 182 20.14 11.66 -10.75
C ARG A 182 21.48 11.38 -10.09
N GLU A 183 21.87 10.12 -10.08
CA GLU A 183 23.18 9.69 -9.57
C GLU A 183 23.95 9.03 -10.71
N GLN A 184 25.16 9.53 -10.98
CA GLN A 184 26.01 9.02 -12.06
C GLN A 184 26.85 7.83 -11.61
N ARG A 185 27.03 7.67 -10.29
CA ARG A 185 27.74 6.55 -9.70
C ARG A 185 26.85 5.29 -9.69
N ARG A 186 27.47 4.13 -9.89
CA ARG A 186 26.83 2.82 -9.79
C ARG A 186 26.61 2.41 -8.32
N LEU A 187 25.72 3.11 -7.62
CA LEU A 187 25.47 2.90 -6.19
C LEU A 187 24.37 1.86 -5.91
N PHE A 188 23.62 1.43 -6.94
CA PHE A 188 22.40 0.62 -6.79
C PHE A 188 22.43 -0.69 -7.62
N ASP A 189 23.62 -1.24 -7.84
CA ASP A 189 23.85 -2.46 -8.63
C ASP A 189 23.63 -3.75 -7.83
N ASP A 190 23.60 -3.69 -6.50
CA ASP A 190 23.29 -4.87 -5.67
C ASP A 190 21.83 -5.31 -5.86
N SER A 191 21.61 -6.62 -5.74
CA SER A 191 20.26 -7.18 -5.86
C SER A 191 19.40 -6.82 -4.65
N ILE A 192 18.11 -6.67 -4.88
CA ILE A 192 17.11 -6.50 -3.80
C ILE A 192 17.17 -7.60 -2.75
N TYR A 193 17.49 -8.84 -3.14
CA TYR A 193 17.69 -9.95 -2.21
C TYR A 193 18.95 -9.78 -1.35
N ASP A 194 20.09 -9.40 -1.93
CA ASP A 194 21.35 -9.16 -1.20
C ASP A 194 21.24 -7.96 -0.24
N LEU A 195 20.32 -7.04 -0.54
CA LEU A 195 20.00 -5.88 0.30
C LEU A 195 18.91 -6.17 1.33
N ASN A 196 18.32 -7.37 1.30
CA ASN A 196 17.20 -7.79 2.15
C ASN A 196 16.00 -6.81 2.07
N ILE A 197 15.66 -6.38 0.85
CA ILE A 197 14.53 -5.47 0.58
C ILE A 197 13.32 -6.29 0.15
N GLY A 198 12.30 -6.33 1.01
CA GLY A 198 11.08 -7.11 0.79
C GLY A 198 10.99 -8.33 1.71
N THR A 199 10.08 -9.23 1.39
CA THR A 199 9.82 -10.44 2.17
C THR A 199 10.03 -11.68 1.30
N TYR A 200 10.93 -12.57 1.73
CA TYR A 200 11.34 -13.76 0.97
C TYR A 200 11.00 -15.09 1.67
N GLU A 201 10.48 -15.04 2.89
CA GLU A 201 10.15 -16.21 3.70
C GLU A 201 8.70 -16.15 4.17
N ASN A 202 8.07 -17.31 4.36
CA ASN A 202 6.69 -17.44 4.87
C ASN A 202 5.66 -16.60 4.09
N ILE A 203 5.87 -16.46 2.78
CA ILE A 203 5.00 -15.69 1.90
C ILE A 203 3.63 -16.38 1.87
N LEU A 204 2.59 -15.61 2.21
CA LEU A 204 1.22 -16.09 2.07
C LEU A 204 0.89 -16.12 0.57
N THR A 205 0.37 -17.23 0.07
CA THR A 205 -0.23 -17.36 -1.26
C THR A 205 -1.64 -17.91 -1.12
N VAL A 206 -2.53 -17.58 -2.04
CA VAL A 206 -3.93 -18.06 -2.06
C VAL A 206 -4.28 -18.63 -3.42
N GLU A 207 -5.27 -19.51 -3.47
CA GLU A 207 -5.75 -20.08 -4.72
C GLU A 207 -6.93 -19.28 -5.28
N LEU A 208 -7.16 -19.39 -6.59
CA LEU A 208 -8.30 -18.78 -7.28
C LEU A 208 -9.68 -19.27 -6.78
N SER A 209 -9.72 -20.41 -6.11
CA SER A 209 -10.91 -21.01 -5.48
C SER A 209 -11.17 -20.47 -4.07
N THR A 210 -10.19 -19.85 -3.41
CA THR A 210 -10.33 -19.38 -2.03
C THR A 210 -11.39 -18.28 -1.94
N PRO A 211 -12.37 -18.38 -1.01
CA PRO A 211 -13.36 -17.32 -0.79
C PRO A 211 -12.71 -16.01 -0.36
N LEU A 212 -13.26 -14.88 -0.84
CA LEU A 212 -12.71 -13.56 -0.52
C LEU A 212 -12.63 -13.30 1.00
N SER A 213 -13.63 -13.72 1.77
CA SER A 213 -13.65 -13.58 3.23
C SER A 213 -12.45 -14.25 3.91
N GLU A 214 -12.06 -15.44 3.46
CA GLU A 214 -10.89 -16.17 3.96
C GLU A 214 -9.59 -15.47 3.55
N VAL A 215 -9.50 -14.98 2.31
CA VAL A 215 -8.35 -14.21 1.83
C VAL A 215 -8.15 -12.95 2.67
N LEU A 216 -9.21 -12.15 2.85
CA LEU A 216 -9.16 -10.91 3.63
C LEU A 216 -8.80 -11.18 5.10
N LEU A 217 -9.32 -12.26 5.69
CA LEU A 217 -8.99 -12.67 7.06
C LEU A 217 -7.51 -13.10 7.18
N ALA A 218 -7.00 -13.86 6.21
CA ALA A 218 -5.60 -14.28 6.20
C ALA A 218 -4.64 -13.09 6.02
N MET A 219 -5.02 -12.13 5.17
CA MET A 219 -4.29 -10.89 4.98
C MET A 219 -4.27 -10.03 6.25
N ASP A 220 -5.42 -9.83 6.90
CA ASP A 220 -5.54 -9.04 8.13
C ASP A 220 -4.68 -9.62 9.26
N ARG A 221 -4.75 -10.94 9.49
CA ARG A 221 -3.94 -11.65 10.50
C ARG A 221 -2.43 -11.47 10.32
N ARG A 222 -1.97 -11.27 9.08
CA ARG A 222 -0.56 -11.04 8.75
C ARG A 222 -0.23 -9.58 8.46
N ASN A 223 -1.19 -8.66 8.66
CA ASN A 223 -1.10 -7.24 8.31
C ASN A 223 -0.60 -7.01 6.87
N LEU A 224 -1.09 -7.86 5.95
CA LEU A 224 -0.75 -7.80 4.53
C LEU A 224 -1.75 -6.94 3.78
N SER A 225 -1.23 -6.29 2.76
CA SER A 225 -1.99 -5.37 1.92
C SER A 225 -2.24 -5.91 0.51
N ALA A 226 -1.51 -6.96 0.11
CA ALA A 226 -1.84 -7.85 -1.00
C ALA A 226 -1.27 -9.26 -0.77
N VAL A 227 -1.74 -10.20 -1.60
CA VAL A 227 -1.36 -11.61 -1.57
C VAL A 227 -1.23 -12.15 -3.00
N PRO A 228 -0.12 -12.83 -3.35
CA PRO A 228 -0.01 -13.53 -4.63
C PRO A 228 -1.06 -14.63 -4.75
N VAL A 229 -1.65 -14.73 -5.93
CA VAL A 229 -2.63 -15.76 -6.29
C VAL A 229 -1.95 -16.79 -7.16
N VAL A 230 -2.09 -18.06 -6.78
CA VAL A 230 -1.41 -19.18 -7.45
C VAL A 230 -2.40 -20.15 -8.09
N ASP A 231 -1.93 -20.88 -9.08
CA ASP A 231 -2.63 -22.04 -9.64
C ASP A 231 -2.32 -23.34 -8.86
N GLN A 232 -2.87 -24.46 -9.34
CA GLN A 232 -2.69 -25.79 -8.73
C GLN A 232 -1.24 -26.29 -8.75
N SER A 233 -0.38 -25.73 -9.62
CA SER A 233 1.04 -26.08 -9.71
C SER A 233 1.92 -25.25 -8.77
N GLY A 234 1.33 -24.23 -8.13
CA GLY A 234 1.99 -23.25 -7.28
C GLY A 234 2.58 -22.06 -8.05
N ALA A 235 2.34 -21.96 -9.36
CA ALA A 235 2.80 -20.84 -10.17
C ALA A 235 1.92 -19.60 -9.92
N VAL A 236 2.53 -18.42 -9.88
CA VAL A 236 1.83 -17.15 -9.67
C VAL A 236 1.06 -16.78 -10.93
N VAL A 237 -0.26 -16.60 -10.79
CA VAL A 237 -1.16 -16.26 -11.89
C VAL A 237 -1.82 -14.89 -11.73
N SER A 238 -1.89 -14.35 -10.51
CA SER A 238 -2.41 -13.02 -10.25
C SER A 238 -1.90 -12.45 -8.92
N LEU A 239 -2.32 -11.23 -8.58
CA LEU A 239 -2.08 -10.57 -7.31
C LEU A 239 -3.41 -9.99 -6.85
N TYR A 240 -3.82 -10.27 -5.61
CA TYR A 240 -5.00 -9.63 -5.02
C TYR A 240 -4.56 -8.61 -3.98
N SER A 241 -5.01 -7.37 -4.13
CA SER A 241 -4.77 -6.26 -3.21
C SER A 241 -6.05 -5.82 -2.51
N ARG A 242 -5.94 -5.25 -1.31
CA ARG A 242 -7.12 -4.67 -0.62
C ARG A 242 -7.80 -3.57 -1.44
N SER A 243 -7.03 -2.88 -2.30
CA SER A 243 -7.58 -1.88 -3.22
C SER A 243 -8.55 -2.47 -4.25
N ASP A 244 -8.51 -3.79 -4.49
CA ASP A 244 -9.30 -4.45 -5.52
C ASP A 244 -10.74 -4.73 -5.08
N ILE A 245 -11.09 -4.42 -3.83
CA ILE A 245 -12.44 -4.61 -3.30
C ILE A 245 -13.48 -3.63 -3.87
N THR A 246 -13.10 -2.79 -4.83
CA THR A 246 -13.99 -1.81 -5.49
C THR A 246 -15.25 -2.45 -6.07
N PHE A 247 -15.20 -3.72 -6.48
CA PHE A 247 -16.37 -4.44 -6.97
C PHE A 247 -17.50 -4.55 -5.92
N LEU A 248 -17.20 -4.51 -4.62
CA LEU A 248 -18.23 -4.47 -3.57
C LEU A 248 -19.06 -3.19 -3.62
N ALA A 249 -18.53 -2.11 -4.20
CA ALA A 249 -19.30 -0.88 -4.42
C ALA A 249 -20.26 -0.99 -5.60
N THR A 250 -20.27 -2.11 -6.34
CA THR A 250 -21.32 -2.40 -7.33
C THR A 250 -22.52 -3.12 -6.70
N ALA A 251 -22.41 -3.54 -5.44
CA ALA A 251 -23.51 -4.16 -4.73
C ALA A 251 -24.66 -3.17 -4.56
N ALA A 252 -25.88 -3.61 -4.90
CA ALA A 252 -27.09 -2.79 -4.80
C ALA A 252 -27.43 -2.43 -3.34
N ASP A 253 -27.09 -3.34 -2.43
CA ASP A 253 -27.24 -3.17 -0.99
C ASP A 253 -26.11 -3.89 -0.27
N ALA A 254 -26.09 -3.74 1.06
CA ALA A 254 -25.06 -4.33 1.87
C ALA A 254 -25.22 -5.87 2.03
N ASP A 255 -26.42 -6.44 1.82
CA ASP A 255 -26.63 -7.90 1.82
C ASP A 255 -25.90 -8.54 0.65
N GLN A 256 -26.01 -7.94 -0.54
CA GLN A 256 -25.24 -8.34 -1.71
C GLN A 256 -23.73 -8.15 -1.49
N ALA A 257 -23.31 -7.07 -0.82
CA ALA A 257 -21.89 -6.85 -0.51
C ALA A 257 -21.33 -7.95 0.41
N VAL A 258 -22.11 -8.41 1.39
CA VAL A 258 -21.70 -9.50 2.28
C VAL A 258 -21.72 -10.84 1.57
N SER A 259 -22.76 -11.12 0.77
CA SER A 259 -22.83 -12.31 -0.08
C SER A 259 -21.61 -12.40 -1.01
N ASN A 260 -21.21 -11.27 -1.58
CA ASN A 260 -20.03 -11.15 -2.44
C ASN A 260 -18.71 -11.51 -1.72
N MET A 261 -18.62 -11.42 -0.39
CA MET A 261 -17.44 -11.89 0.35
C MET A 261 -17.29 -13.42 0.34
N SER A 262 -18.35 -14.15 0.02
CA SER A 262 -18.31 -15.62 -0.12
C SER A 262 -17.90 -16.08 -1.51
N LEU A 263 -17.78 -15.16 -2.47
CA LEU A 263 -17.37 -15.49 -3.84
C LEU A 263 -15.90 -15.91 -3.87
N PRO A 264 -15.54 -16.88 -4.72
CA PRO A 264 -14.16 -17.27 -4.93
C PRO A 264 -13.39 -16.15 -5.65
N LEU A 265 -12.09 -16.05 -5.36
CA LEU A 265 -11.24 -14.97 -5.86
C LEU A 265 -11.23 -14.84 -7.40
N ARG A 266 -11.39 -15.96 -8.12
CA ARG A 266 -11.53 -15.96 -9.59
C ARG A 266 -12.65 -15.05 -10.10
N ASP A 267 -13.79 -15.03 -9.42
CA ASP A 267 -14.96 -14.27 -9.86
C ASP A 267 -14.71 -12.78 -9.58
N ILE A 268 -14.06 -12.49 -8.45
CA ILE A 268 -13.68 -11.13 -8.05
C ILE A 268 -12.69 -10.52 -9.05
N LEU A 269 -11.62 -11.25 -9.37
CA LEU A 269 -10.59 -10.79 -10.31
C LEU A 269 -11.13 -10.60 -11.72
N SER A 270 -12.15 -11.36 -12.12
CA SER A 270 -12.81 -11.19 -13.43
C SER A 270 -13.65 -9.91 -13.55
N GLN A 271 -14.04 -9.32 -12.40
CA GLN A 271 -14.88 -8.12 -12.32
C GLN A 271 -14.07 -6.84 -12.10
N GLN A 272 -12.73 -6.94 -11.99
CA GLN A 272 -11.88 -5.76 -11.80
C GLN A 272 -12.08 -4.76 -12.94
N ARG A 273 -12.40 -3.52 -12.56
CA ARG A 273 -12.53 -2.44 -13.54
C ARG A 273 -11.15 -2.00 -14.03
N THR A 274 -11.05 -1.72 -15.32
CA THR A 274 -9.82 -1.26 -15.98
C THR A 274 -9.55 0.25 -15.78
N ASP A 275 -10.39 0.95 -15.00
CA ASP A 275 -10.40 2.41 -14.83
C ASP A 275 -9.75 2.92 -13.52
N ILE A 276 -9.17 2.03 -12.69
CA ILE A 276 -8.46 2.40 -11.46
C ILE A 276 -7.11 3.05 -11.81
N SER A 277 -6.77 4.20 -11.22
CA SER A 277 -5.56 4.98 -11.53
C SER A 277 -4.24 4.26 -11.19
N THR A 278 -4.27 3.21 -10.39
CA THR A 278 -3.14 2.32 -10.05
C THR A 278 -3.66 0.91 -9.76
N PRO A 279 -3.90 0.07 -10.78
CA PRO A 279 -4.24 -1.31 -10.52
C PRO A 279 -2.99 -2.03 -10.00
N ASP A 280 -3.10 -2.81 -8.93
CA ASP A 280 -2.05 -3.73 -8.48
C ASP A 280 -2.02 -4.94 -9.43
N LEU A 281 -1.80 -4.68 -10.72
CA LEU A 281 -1.59 -5.71 -11.74
C LEU A 281 -0.41 -6.58 -11.34
N LEU A 282 -0.45 -7.86 -11.74
CA LEU A 282 0.67 -8.76 -11.52
C LEU A 282 1.88 -8.28 -12.31
N PHE A 283 2.83 -7.68 -11.60
CA PHE A 283 4.17 -7.41 -12.07
C PHE A 283 5.15 -8.31 -11.34
N THR A 284 6.00 -8.99 -12.12
CA THR A 284 6.96 -9.95 -11.59
C THR A 284 8.39 -9.47 -11.80
N CYS A 285 9.30 -9.95 -10.94
CA CYS A 285 10.74 -9.74 -11.09
C CYS A 285 11.50 -10.97 -10.62
N SER A 286 12.80 -11.03 -10.92
CA SER A 286 13.71 -11.95 -10.22
C SER A 286 14.15 -11.32 -8.90
N ARG A 287 14.35 -12.14 -7.86
CA ARG A 287 14.95 -11.69 -6.59
C ARG A 287 16.39 -11.15 -6.78
N ASP A 288 17.05 -11.55 -7.87
CA ASP A 288 18.39 -11.10 -8.23
C ASP A 288 18.36 -9.76 -9.00
N GLY A 289 17.18 -9.17 -9.22
CA GLY A 289 17.02 -7.86 -9.83
C GLY A 289 17.74 -6.76 -9.04
N THR A 290 18.48 -5.90 -9.74
CA THR A 290 19.22 -4.79 -9.12
C THR A 290 18.28 -3.73 -8.57
N LEU A 291 18.66 -3.09 -7.47
CA LEU A 291 17.87 -1.99 -6.89
C LEU A 291 17.57 -0.88 -7.91
N GLN A 292 18.53 -0.56 -8.79
CA GLN A 292 18.35 0.38 -9.90
C GLN A 292 17.18 -0.02 -10.81
N SER A 293 17.19 -1.26 -11.30
CA SER A 293 16.14 -1.76 -12.20
C SER A 293 14.76 -1.78 -11.54
N ILE A 294 14.71 -2.05 -10.24
CA ILE A 294 13.46 -2.07 -9.48
C ILE A 294 12.89 -0.65 -9.31
N PHE A 295 13.73 0.36 -9.07
CA PHE A 295 13.28 1.76 -9.04
C PHE A 295 12.70 2.23 -10.36
N GLU A 296 13.40 1.98 -11.46
CA GLU A 296 12.93 2.34 -12.78
C GLU A 296 11.58 1.67 -13.08
N PHE A 297 11.42 0.42 -12.64
CA PHE A 297 10.18 -0.32 -12.84
C PHE A 297 9.01 0.26 -12.04
N PHE A 298 9.18 0.51 -10.74
CA PHE A 298 8.16 1.15 -9.89
C PHE A 298 7.74 2.54 -10.40
N ALA A 299 8.69 3.32 -10.92
CA ALA A 299 8.39 4.65 -11.46
C ALA A 299 7.61 4.61 -12.78
N SER A 300 7.89 3.62 -13.63
CA SER A 300 7.27 3.51 -14.96
C SER A 300 5.82 3.04 -14.93
N ALA A 301 5.44 2.17 -13.99
CA ALA A 301 4.18 1.43 -14.05
C ALA A 301 3.22 1.66 -12.85
N LYS A 302 3.56 2.58 -11.93
CA LYS A 302 2.67 3.10 -10.87
C LYS A 302 1.92 2.01 -10.08
N PHE A 303 2.57 0.89 -9.79
CA PHE A 303 2.04 -0.20 -8.97
C PHE A 303 2.60 -0.13 -7.54
N ASN A 304 1.97 -0.82 -6.58
CA ASN A 304 2.43 -0.80 -5.20
C ASN A 304 3.38 -1.96 -4.84
N ARG A 305 3.38 -3.06 -5.61
CA ARG A 305 4.18 -4.27 -5.31
C ARG A 305 4.69 -5.02 -6.54
N LEU A 306 5.79 -5.75 -6.34
CA LEU A 306 6.34 -6.76 -7.25
C LEU A 306 6.37 -8.12 -6.58
N VAL A 307 6.00 -9.14 -7.34
CA VAL A 307 6.16 -10.53 -6.91
C VAL A 307 7.46 -11.08 -7.48
N CYS A 308 8.37 -11.53 -6.61
CA CYS A 308 9.55 -12.26 -7.07
C CYS A 308 9.13 -13.68 -7.41
N VAL A 309 9.53 -14.15 -8.60
CA VAL A 309 9.26 -15.50 -9.08
C VAL A 309 10.57 -16.23 -9.39
N ASP A 310 10.56 -17.56 -9.23
CA ASP A 310 11.66 -18.43 -9.68
C ASP A 310 11.49 -18.83 -11.16
N GLU A 311 12.39 -19.71 -11.65
CA GLU A 311 12.38 -20.21 -13.03
C GLU A 311 11.10 -21.00 -13.37
N ASP A 312 10.44 -21.58 -12.35
CA ASP A 312 9.18 -22.32 -12.49
C ASP A 312 7.95 -21.40 -12.33
N GLY A 313 8.15 -20.09 -12.16
CA GLY A 313 7.07 -19.10 -11.98
C GLY A 313 6.45 -19.10 -10.59
N ARG A 314 7.07 -19.76 -9.60
CA ARG A 314 6.56 -19.83 -8.22
C ARG A 314 7.01 -18.62 -7.40
N CYS A 315 6.15 -18.19 -6.48
CA CYS A 315 6.44 -17.03 -5.64
C CYS A 315 7.59 -17.34 -4.67
N ASN A 316 8.68 -16.58 -4.77
CA ASN A 316 9.83 -16.67 -3.87
C ASN A 316 10.19 -15.33 -3.20
N GLY A 317 9.38 -14.30 -3.40
CA GLY A 317 9.52 -13.00 -2.75
C GLY A 317 8.35 -12.07 -3.05
N ILE A 318 8.16 -11.06 -2.22
CA ILE A 318 7.30 -9.92 -2.52
C ILE A 318 7.96 -8.64 -2.02
N ILE A 319 7.92 -7.60 -2.86
CA ILE A 319 8.55 -6.32 -2.59
C ILE A 319 7.50 -5.24 -2.78
N SER A 320 7.40 -4.32 -1.82
CA SER A 320 6.48 -3.19 -1.88
C SER A 320 7.22 -1.87 -2.01
N ALA A 321 6.50 -0.85 -2.47
CA ALA A 321 6.98 0.54 -2.47
C ALA A 321 7.43 0.97 -1.06
N ARG A 322 6.76 0.46 -0.01
CA ARG A 322 7.12 0.68 1.38
C ARG A 322 8.50 0.13 1.73
N ASP A 323 8.83 -1.09 1.28
CA ASP A 323 10.12 -1.71 1.58
C ASP A 323 11.28 -0.89 1.00
N LEU A 324 11.10 -0.36 -0.22
CA LEU A 324 12.08 0.50 -0.88
C LEU A 324 12.29 1.83 -0.14
N VAL A 325 11.20 2.52 0.23
CA VAL A 325 11.30 3.78 0.99
C VAL A 325 11.89 3.54 2.37
N LYS A 326 11.47 2.46 3.05
CA LYS A 326 11.96 2.07 4.38
C LYS A 326 13.46 1.79 4.37
N TYR A 327 13.97 1.07 3.38
CA TYR A 327 15.39 0.75 3.23
C TYR A 327 16.32 1.97 3.30
N PHE A 328 15.87 3.14 2.82
CA PHE A 328 16.66 4.37 2.88
C PHE A 328 16.40 5.24 4.09
N CYS A 329 15.26 5.06 4.76
CA CYS A 329 14.85 5.94 5.86
C CYS A 329 15.24 5.38 7.24
N ASP A 330 15.47 4.07 7.33
CA ASP A 330 15.95 3.40 8.52
C ASP A 330 17.48 3.54 8.63
N GLU A 331 17.97 3.88 9.83
CA GLU A 331 19.40 3.99 10.16
C GLU A 331 20.06 2.62 10.36
#